data_AF-A0A6G3UA93-F1
#
_entry.id   AF-A0A6G3UA93-F1
#
_cell.length_a   1.000
_cell.length_b   1.000
_cell.length_c   1.000
_cell.angle_alpha   90.00
_cell.angle_beta   90.00
_cell.angle_gamma   90.00
#
_symmetry.space_group_name_H-M   'P 1'
#
loop_
_entity.id
_entity.type
_entity.pdbx_description
1 polymer ?
#
loop_
_entity_poly.entity_id
_entity_poly.type
_entity_poly.pdbx_seq_one_letter_code
_entity_poly.pdbx_strand_id
1 'polypeptide(L)'
;MVSGTGLDALARLSEERVDHRFKGLPPDADGLTVGELAAQRRNLFTGGFTTPVLALSAERLEHNLRLMETYAARHGLAFAPHGKTSMAPQLFRRQIEHGAWGITLAVPHQVRVARAFGVRRVFLANELVDAAALRWIAAEQDADPEFRFLCYVDSVRGVELMDAALDGAARPVDVVVELAAGEGARTGVRTEAE
;
A
#
# COMPACT_ATOMS: atom_id res chain seq x y z
N MET A 1 9.71 -12.15 17.28
CA MET A 1 10.76 -11.16 16.94
C MET A 1 10.05 -9.86 16.65
N VAL A 2 10.26 -8.85 17.50
CA VAL A 2 9.68 -7.51 17.31
C VAL A 2 10.12 -7.02 15.94
N SER A 3 9.18 -6.79 15.04
CA SER A 3 9.45 -6.24 13.71
C SER A 3 10.19 -4.92 13.89
N GLY A 4 11.34 -4.77 13.21
CA GLY A 4 11.94 -3.46 13.03
C GLY A 4 10.84 -2.49 12.60
N THR A 5 10.84 -1.31 13.19
CA THR A 5 9.80 -0.31 12.96
C THR A 5 9.62 -0.09 11.46
N GLY A 6 8.43 0.32 11.00
CA GLY A 6 8.23 0.65 9.58
C GLY A 6 9.21 1.72 9.06
N LEU A 7 9.89 2.47 9.93
CA LEU A 7 10.99 3.37 9.60
C LEU A 7 12.26 2.59 9.24
N ASP A 8 12.62 1.56 10.00
CA ASP A 8 13.76 0.68 9.71
C ASP A 8 13.58 -0.02 8.36
N ALA A 9 12.34 -0.41 8.03
CA ALA A 9 12.04 -1.03 6.73
C ALA A 9 12.26 -0.08 5.54
N LEU A 10 11.89 1.20 5.68
CA LEU A 10 12.15 2.21 4.66
C LEU A 10 13.64 2.55 4.56
N ALA A 11 14.34 2.62 5.69
CA ALA A 11 15.78 2.90 5.72
C ALA A 11 16.57 1.85 4.91
N ARG A 12 16.19 0.56 5.01
CA ARG A 12 16.80 -0.51 4.21
C ARG A 12 16.69 -0.32 2.70
N LEU A 13 15.69 0.41 2.19
CA LEU A 13 15.61 0.70 0.75
C LEU A 13 16.77 1.59 0.28
N SER A 14 17.27 2.47 1.15
CA SER A 14 18.45 3.29 0.85
C SER A 14 19.74 2.48 0.87
N GLU A 15 19.76 1.33 1.53
CA GLU A 15 20.93 0.43 1.63
C GLU A 15 21.00 -0.56 0.46
N GLU A 16 19.98 -0.64 -0.39
CA GLU A 16 19.96 -1.56 -1.51
C GLU A 16 21.09 -1.22 -2.50
N ARG A 17 21.88 -2.24 -2.87
CA ARG A 17 22.99 -2.07 -3.82
C ARG A 17 22.45 -1.97 -5.24
N VAL A 18 22.88 -0.91 -5.92
CA VAL A 18 22.68 -0.70 -7.35
C VAL A 18 23.52 -1.70 -8.12
N ASP A 19 22.87 -2.44 -9.01
CA ASP A 19 23.46 -3.42 -9.91
C ASP A 19 22.60 -3.54 -11.18
N HIS A 20 22.91 -4.53 -12.01
CA HIS A 20 22.22 -4.83 -13.27
C HIS A 20 20.70 -5.02 -13.18
N ARG A 21 20.12 -5.25 -11.98
CA ARG A 21 18.67 -5.36 -11.79
C ARG A 21 17.98 -4.01 -11.86
N PHE A 22 18.71 -2.91 -11.66
CA PHE A 22 18.20 -1.55 -11.75
C PHE A 22 18.31 -1.00 -13.17
N LYS A 23 17.17 -0.86 -13.82
CA LYS A 23 17.07 -0.17 -15.10
C LYS A 23 17.20 1.34 -14.93
N GLY A 24 17.88 2.01 -15.86
CA GLY A 24 17.87 3.46 -15.98
C GLY A 24 18.85 4.21 -15.08
N LEU A 25 19.57 3.50 -14.21
CA LEU A 25 20.63 4.08 -13.37
C LEU A 25 21.95 4.20 -14.15
N PRO A 26 22.88 5.05 -13.69
CA PRO A 26 24.20 5.18 -14.30
C PRO A 26 25.01 3.89 -14.20
N PRO A 27 25.65 3.39 -15.28
CA PRO A 27 26.44 2.17 -15.24
C PRO A 27 27.66 2.23 -14.29
N ASP A 28 28.20 3.43 -14.06
CA ASP A 28 29.29 3.68 -13.12
C ASP A 28 28.82 3.73 -11.64
N ALA A 29 27.53 3.52 -11.38
CA ALA A 29 26.98 3.41 -10.04
C ALA A 29 26.95 1.97 -9.50
N ASP A 30 27.44 0.98 -10.26
CA ASP A 30 27.52 -0.42 -9.82
C ASP A 30 28.27 -0.53 -8.48
N GLY A 31 27.65 -1.20 -7.51
CA GLY A 31 28.20 -1.40 -6.18
C GLY A 31 27.89 -0.30 -5.17
N LEU A 32 27.44 0.88 -5.60
CA LEU A 32 26.90 1.90 -4.69
C LEU A 32 25.55 1.46 -4.11
N THR A 33 25.20 1.97 -2.94
CA THR A 33 23.83 1.89 -2.43
C THR A 33 22.94 2.96 -3.10
N VAL A 34 21.62 2.73 -3.12
CA VAL A 34 20.63 3.72 -3.58
C VAL A 34 20.80 5.06 -2.84
N GLY A 35 21.07 5.02 -1.53
CA GLY A 35 21.31 6.19 -0.71
C GLY A 35 22.59 6.95 -1.10
N GLU A 36 23.70 6.26 -1.32
CA GLU A 36 24.95 6.87 -1.78
C GLU A 36 24.80 7.52 -3.16
N LEU A 37 24.13 6.84 -4.10
CA LEU A 37 23.85 7.40 -5.42
C LEU A 37 22.94 8.64 -5.33
N ALA A 38 21.90 8.60 -4.48
CA ALA A 38 21.01 9.73 -4.26
C ALA A 38 21.75 10.94 -3.64
N ALA A 39 22.68 10.71 -2.71
CA ALA A 39 23.47 11.75 -2.06
C ALA A 39 24.38 12.52 -3.04
N GLN A 40 24.76 11.91 -4.18
CA GLN A 40 25.54 12.58 -5.22
C GLN A 40 24.75 13.64 -6.00
N ARG A 41 23.40 13.64 -5.91
CA ARG A 41 22.50 14.60 -6.59
C ARG A 41 22.85 14.82 -8.07
N ARG A 42 23.18 13.73 -8.77
CA ARG A 42 23.55 13.74 -10.18
C ARG A 42 22.45 14.38 -11.03
N ASN A 43 22.85 15.16 -12.04
CA ASN A 43 21.92 15.72 -13.00
C ASN A 43 21.28 14.59 -13.83
N LEU A 44 19.96 14.64 -14.07
CA LEU A 44 19.24 13.59 -14.80
C LEU A 44 19.77 13.40 -16.24
N PHE A 45 20.19 14.48 -16.89
CA PHE A 45 20.57 14.46 -18.31
C PHE A 45 22.08 14.28 -18.53
N THR A 46 22.91 14.74 -17.59
CA THR A 46 24.37 14.67 -17.72
C THR A 46 25.05 13.74 -16.71
N GLY A 47 24.30 13.20 -15.75
CA GLY A 47 24.79 12.34 -14.67
C GLY A 47 24.90 10.85 -15.01
N GLY A 48 24.82 10.50 -16.29
CA GLY A 48 25.02 9.13 -16.78
C GLY A 48 23.78 8.21 -16.71
N PHE A 49 22.60 8.72 -16.34
CA PHE A 49 21.37 7.93 -16.33
C PHE A 49 21.05 7.38 -17.72
N THR A 50 20.66 6.12 -17.77
CA THR A 50 20.29 5.43 -19.01
C THR A 50 18.79 5.51 -19.24
N THR A 51 18.34 5.49 -20.50
CA THR A 51 16.92 5.59 -20.84
C THR A 51 16.32 4.22 -21.18
N PRO A 52 15.00 4.02 -20.95
CA PRO A 52 14.05 4.96 -20.37
C PRO A 52 14.14 5.05 -18.84
N VAL A 53 13.87 6.24 -18.30
CA VAL A 53 13.86 6.55 -16.87
C VAL A 53 12.50 7.14 -16.46
N LEU A 54 11.97 6.70 -15.32
CA LEU A 54 10.82 7.34 -14.67
C LEU A 54 11.36 8.33 -13.63
N ALA A 55 11.14 9.61 -13.87
CA ALA A 55 11.55 10.67 -12.94
C ALA A 55 10.32 11.33 -12.29
N LEU A 56 10.40 11.53 -10.98
CA LEU A 56 9.42 12.31 -10.22
C LEU A 56 10.04 13.64 -9.81
N SER A 57 9.31 14.74 -10.01
CA SER A 57 9.70 16.04 -9.46
C SER A 57 9.37 16.08 -7.97
N ALA A 58 10.40 16.24 -7.13
CA ALA A 58 10.24 16.33 -5.68
C ALA A 58 9.32 17.50 -5.26
N GLU A 59 9.45 18.64 -5.94
CA GLU A 59 8.62 19.84 -5.71
C GLU A 59 7.15 19.59 -6.04
N ARG A 60 6.86 18.97 -7.20
CA ARG A 60 5.48 18.64 -7.59
C ARG A 60 4.86 17.59 -6.68
N LEU A 61 5.66 16.61 -6.24
CA LEU A 61 5.19 15.60 -5.31
C LEU A 61 4.80 16.23 -3.96
N GLU A 62 5.65 17.11 -3.42
CA GLU A 62 5.36 17.86 -2.19
C GLU A 62 4.12 18.75 -2.33
N HIS A 63 4.01 19.49 -3.44
CA HIS A 63 2.83 20.31 -3.74
C HIS A 63 1.54 19.48 -3.74
N ASN A 64 1.54 18.34 -4.44
CA ASN A 64 0.36 17.48 -4.55
C ASN A 64 -0.04 16.86 -3.21
N LEU A 65 0.93 16.50 -2.37
CA LEU A 65 0.66 15.97 -1.02
C LEU A 65 -0.04 17.02 -0.15
N ARG A 66 0.50 18.24 -0.08
CA ARG A 66 -0.12 19.35 0.68
C ARG A 66 -1.49 19.75 0.15
N LEU A 67 -1.68 19.69 -1.17
CA LEU A 67 -2.97 19.97 -1.79
C LEU A 67 -4.04 19.00 -1.28
N MET A 68 -3.74 17.69 -1.31
CA MET A 68 -4.67 16.67 -0.84
C MET A 68 -4.92 16.74 0.67
N GLU A 69 -3.88 17.01 1.46
CA GLU A 69 -3.99 17.26 2.90
C GLU A 69 -4.96 18.42 3.19
N THR A 70 -4.72 19.57 2.56
CA THR A 70 -5.54 20.78 2.73
C THR A 70 -6.99 20.54 2.31
N TYR A 71 -7.18 19.86 1.18
CA TYR A 71 -8.51 19.53 0.68
C TYR A 71 -9.26 18.61 1.64
N ALA A 72 -8.64 17.51 2.07
CA ALA A 72 -9.25 16.56 2.98
C ALA A 72 -9.60 17.21 4.33
N ALA A 73 -8.68 17.98 4.91
CA ALA A 73 -8.89 18.71 6.15
C ALA A 73 -10.05 19.73 6.04
N ARG A 74 -10.08 20.52 4.96
CA ARG A 74 -11.14 21.51 4.71
C ARG A 74 -12.53 20.89 4.66
N HIS A 75 -12.64 19.66 4.15
CA HIS A 75 -13.91 18.98 3.95
C HIS A 75 -14.23 17.92 5.01
N GLY A 76 -13.37 17.76 6.03
CA GLY A 76 -13.56 16.75 7.08
C GLY A 76 -13.51 15.31 6.56
N LEU A 77 -12.77 15.06 5.48
CA LEU A 77 -12.71 13.76 4.81
C LEU A 77 -11.58 12.90 5.39
N ALA A 78 -11.90 11.67 5.76
CA ALA A 78 -10.90 10.61 5.84
C ALA A 78 -10.68 10.06 4.43
N PHE A 79 -9.42 10.02 3.98
CA PHE A 79 -9.08 9.50 2.65
C PHE A 79 -8.05 8.37 2.75
N ALA A 80 -8.21 7.37 1.90
CA ALA A 80 -7.31 6.23 1.79
C ALA A 80 -6.84 6.09 0.33
N PRO A 81 -5.73 6.73 -0.07
CA PRO A 81 -5.28 6.74 -1.46
C PRO A 81 -4.93 5.34 -1.95
N HIS A 82 -5.15 5.09 -3.24
CA HIS A 82 -4.94 3.77 -3.82
C HIS A 82 -3.45 3.53 -4.13
N GLY A 83 -2.82 2.62 -3.39
CA GLY A 83 -1.40 2.30 -3.51
C GLY A 83 -1.04 1.32 -4.62
N LYS A 84 -2.03 0.63 -5.23
CA LYS A 84 -1.77 -0.42 -6.25
C LYS A 84 -1.00 0.08 -7.48
N THR A 85 -1.11 1.36 -7.77
CA THR A 85 -0.55 1.99 -8.98
C THR A 85 0.93 2.26 -8.85
N SER A 86 1.36 2.76 -7.69
CA SER A 86 2.76 3.08 -7.45
C SER A 86 3.51 1.90 -6.81
N MET A 87 2.85 1.14 -5.94
CA MET A 87 3.48 0.11 -5.09
C MET A 87 4.79 0.58 -4.46
N ALA A 88 4.84 1.87 -4.09
CA ALA A 88 6.02 2.55 -3.56
C ALA A 88 5.77 2.91 -2.08
N PRO A 89 6.26 2.11 -1.12
CA PRO A 89 6.03 2.34 0.31
C PRO A 89 6.51 3.71 0.82
N GLN A 90 7.55 4.27 0.18
CA GLN A 90 8.01 5.63 0.48
C GLN A 90 6.93 6.68 0.20
N LEU A 91 6.14 6.51 -0.86
CA LEU A 91 5.00 7.39 -1.17
C LEU A 91 3.84 7.17 -0.19
N PHE A 92 3.57 5.92 0.19
CA PHE A 92 2.54 5.60 1.17
C PHE A 92 2.82 6.29 2.51
N ARG A 93 4.08 6.26 2.96
CA ARG A 93 4.50 6.94 4.18
C ARG A 93 4.21 8.43 4.12
N ARG A 94 4.64 9.10 3.04
CA ARG A 94 4.40 10.53 2.87
C ARG A 94 2.90 10.85 2.82
N GLN A 95 2.09 10.04 2.15
CA GLN A 95 0.64 10.23 2.14
C GLN A 95 0.02 10.15 3.54
N ILE A 96 0.48 9.21 4.37
CA ILE A 96 0.05 9.07 5.77
C ILE A 96 0.49 10.27 6.62
N GLU A 97 1.74 10.74 6.43
CA GLU A 97 2.25 11.95 7.10
C GLU A 97 1.45 13.21 6.74
N HIS A 98 0.88 13.25 5.53
CA HIS A 98 -0.02 14.30 5.04
C HIS A 98 -1.52 13.98 5.27
N GLY A 99 -1.82 13.17 6.29
CA GLY A 99 -3.18 13.00 6.81
C GLY A 99 -4.01 11.90 6.15
N ALA A 100 -3.44 11.04 5.30
CA ALA A 100 -4.17 9.86 4.84
C ALA A 100 -4.52 8.93 6.01
N TRP A 101 -5.76 8.47 6.06
CA TRP A 101 -6.24 7.58 7.13
C TRP A 101 -5.57 6.20 7.07
N GLY A 102 -5.33 5.71 5.85
CA GLY A 102 -4.74 4.40 5.54
C GLY A 102 -4.39 4.32 4.05
N ILE A 103 -4.07 3.12 3.54
CA ILE A 103 -3.77 2.90 2.13
C ILE A 103 -4.74 1.88 1.53
N THR A 104 -5.30 2.21 0.37
CA THR A 104 -6.18 1.30 -0.37
C THR A 104 -5.37 0.41 -1.31
N LEU A 105 -5.56 -0.90 -1.25
CA LEU A 105 -4.85 -1.92 -2.05
C LEU A 105 -5.86 -2.84 -2.72
N ALA A 106 -5.41 -3.70 -3.63
CA ALA A 106 -6.30 -4.54 -4.44
C ALA A 106 -6.07 -6.05 -4.29
N VAL A 107 -4.89 -6.49 -3.85
CA VAL A 107 -4.60 -7.92 -3.66
C VAL A 107 -3.78 -8.21 -2.39
N PRO A 108 -3.88 -9.41 -1.79
CA PRO A 108 -3.20 -9.76 -0.54
C PRO A 108 -1.69 -9.54 -0.55
N HIS A 109 -1.01 -9.83 -1.66
CA HIS A 109 0.42 -9.57 -1.80
C HIS A 109 0.78 -8.09 -1.54
N GLN A 110 -0.05 -7.16 -2.00
CA GLN A 110 0.18 -5.73 -1.78
C GLN A 110 0.02 -5.38 -0.30
N VAL A 111 -0.93 -6.00 0.39
CA VAL A 111 -1.14 -5.85 1.85
C VAL A 111 0.09 -6.31 2.62
N ARG A 112 0.70 -7.44 2.21
CA ARG A 112 1.95 -7.94 2.78
C ARG A 112 3.10 -6.93 2.64
N VAL A 113 3.23 -6.31 1.47
CA VAL A 113 4.21 -5.23 1.26
C VAL A 113 3.90 -4.06 2.18
N ALA A 114 2.67 -3.55 2.18
CA ALA A 114 2.28 -2.42 3.02
C ALA A 114 2.55 -2.68 4.52
N ARG A 115 2.25 -3.89 5.01
CA ARG A 115 2.57 -4.32 6.39
C ARG A 115 4.06 -4.34 6.67
N ALA A 116 4.86 -4.92 5.76
CA ALA A 116 6.31 -4.97 5.92
C ALA A 116 6.96 -3.56 6.02
N PHE A 117 6.30 -2.55 5.45
CA PHE A 117 6.71 -1.14 5.54
C PHE A 117 5.90 -0.32 6.56
N GLY A 118 5.22 -0.99 7.50
CA GLY A 118 4.59 -0.37 8.66
C GLY A 118 3.32 0.43 8.39
N VAL A 119 2.63 0.18 7.27
CA VAL A 119 1.28 0.70 7.07
C VAL A 119 0.34 0.03 8.08
N ARG A 120 -0.32 0.84 8.91
CA ARG A 120 -1.18 0.36 10.02
C ARG A 120 -2.65 0.23 9.66
N ARG A 121 -3.12 0.92 8.62
CA ARG A 121 -4.50 0.83 8.17
C ARG A 121 -4.52 0.53 6.68
N VAL A 122 -5.11 -0.60 6.32
CA VAL A 122 -5.23 -1.05 4.94
C VAL A 122 -6.68 -1.30 4.61
N PHE A 123 -7.15 -0.69 3.53
CA PHE A 123 -8.41 -1.03 2.90
C PHE A 123 -8.12 -1.85 1.65
N LEU A 124 -8.43 -3.14 1.65
CA LEU A 124 -8.44 -3.94 0.44
C LEU A 124 -9.73 -3.64 -0.34
N ALA A 125 -9.65 -2.80 -1.37
CA ALA A 125 -10.76 -2.51 -2.26
C ALA A 125 -10.99 -3.67 -3.27
N ASN A 126 -11.19 -4.86 -2.71
CA ASN A 126 -11.49 -6.12 -3.38
C ASN A 126 -12.01 -7.13 -2.36
N GLU A 127 -12.72 -8.15 -2.82
CA GLU A 127 -13.11 -9.30 -2.02
C GLU A 127 -11.89 -10.15 -1.65
N LEU A 128 -11.97 -10.81 -0.49
CA LEU A 128 -10.92 -11.70 0.00
C LEU A 128 -11.49 -13.06 0.38
N VAL A 129 -11.38 -14.02 -0.53
CA VAL A 129 -11.85 -15.41 -0.33
C VAL A 129 -10.71 -16.44 -0.25
N ASP A 130 -9.45 -15.99 -0.34
CA ASP A 130 -8.29 -16.87 -0.18
C ASP A 130 -8.04 -17.17 1.31
N ALA A 131 -8.23 -18.42 1.69
CA ALA A 131 -8.13 -18.84 3.09
C ALA A 131 -6.73 -18.65 3.69
N ALA A 132 -5.66 -18.75 2.88
CA ALA A 132 -4.29 -18.56 3.38
C ALA A 132 -4.02 -17.08 3.66
N ALA A 133 -4.49 -16.17 2.80
CA ALA A 133 -4.41 -14.73 2.99
C ALA A 133 -5.24 -14.29 4.20
N LEU A 134 -6.46 -14.82 4.38
CA LEU A 134 -7.31 -14.53 5.53
C LEU A 134 -6.64 -14.92 6.85
N ARG A 135 -6.12 -16.15 6.94
CA ARG A 135 -5.38 -16.60 8.14
C ARG A 135 -4.14 -15.75 8.41
N TRP A 136 -3.40 -15.36 7.36
CA TRP A 136 -2.25 -14.49 7.53
C TRP A 136 -2.66 -13.10 8.05
N ILE A 137 -3.74 -12.50 7.52
CA ILE A 137 -4.26 -11.22 8.01
C ILE A 137 -4.74 -11.32 9.45
N ALA A 138 -5.45 -12.39 9.82
CA ALA A 138 -5.87 -12.62 11.20
C ALA A 138 -4.67 -12.67 12.15
N ALA A 139 -3.63 -13.43 11.80
CA ALA A 139 -2.41 -13.50 12.59
C ALA A 139 -1.69 -12.13 12.72
N GLU A 140 -1.67 -11.32 11.66
CA GLU A 140 -1.12 -9.96 11.71
C GLU A 140 -1.92 -9.02 12.61
N GLN A 141 -3.26 -9.14 12.61
CA GLN A 141 -4.13 -8.38 13.52
C GLN A 141 -3.93 -8.83 14.97
N ASP A 142 -3.77 -10.12 15.23
CA ASP A 142 -3.53 -10.64 16.57
C ASP A 142 -2.15 -10.22 17.11
N ALA A 143 -1.14 -10.18 16.24
CA ALA A 143 0.22 -9.75 16.59
C ALA A 143 0.36 -8.23 16.82
N ASP A 144 -0.52 -7.42 16.22
CA ASP A 144 -0.46 -5.96 16.27
C ASP A 144 -1.87 -5.36 16.48
N PRO A 145 -2.24 -5.00 17.72
CA PRO A 145 -3.53 -4.39 18.03
C PRO A 145 -3.81 -3.09 17.26
N GLU A 146 -2.76 -2.38 16.82
CA GLU A 146 -2.88 -1.14 16.05
C GLU A 146 -3.08 -1.39 14.55
N PHE A 147 -2.89 -2.62 14.07
CA PHE A 147 -3.18 -2.98 12.70
C PHE A 147 -4.68 -3.11 12.47
N ARG A 148 -5.17 -2.39 11.47
CA ARG A 148 -6.54 -2.45 10.98
C ARG A 148 -6.56 -2.84 9.51
N PHE A 149 -7.35 -3.86 9.22
CA PHE A 149 -7.59 -4.35 7.88
C PHE A 149 -9.10 -4.43 7.65
N LEU A 150 -9.53 -3.96 6.48
CA LEU A 150 -10.88 -4.20 5.99
C LEU A 150 -10.86 -4.56 4.50
N CYS A 151 -11.85 -5.33 4.06
CA CYS A 151 -12.06 -5.66 2.65
C CYS A 151 -13.52 -5.54 2.23
N TYR A 152 -13.79 -5.62 0.92
CA TYR A 152 -15.15 -5.74 0.44
C TYR A 152 -15.71 -7.14 0.64
N VAL A 153 -17.03 -7.22 0.77
CA VAL A 153 -17.84 -8.42 0.58
C VAL A 153 -19.03 -8.07 -0.29
N ASP A 154 -19.43 -8.96 -1.18
CA ASP A 154 -20.54 -8.74 -2.11
C ASP A 154 -21.43 -9.97 -2.28
N SER A 155 -21.23 -11.01 -1.47
CA SER A 155 -22.03 -12.24 -1.54
C SER A 155 -22.02 -13.00 -0.21
N VAL A 156 -23.14 -13.64 0.11
CA VAL A 156 -23.25 -14.58 1.25
C VAL A 156 -22.17 -15.67 1.15
N ARG A 157 -21.94 -16.20 -0.05
CA ARG A 157 -20.94 -17.23 -0.25
C ARG A 157 -19.52 -16.76 0.07
N GLY A 158 -19.17 -15.52 -0.27
CA GLY A 158 -17.89 -14.92 0.11
C GLY A 158 -17.72 -14.85 1.62
N VAL A 159 -18.77 -14.42 2.33
CA VAL A 159 -18.77 -14.35 3.80
C VAL A 159 -18.65 -15.74 4.44
N GLU A 160 -19.37 -16.75 3.96
CA GLU A 160 -19.23 -18.13 4.44
C GLU A 160 -17.81 -18.68 4.30
N LEU A 161 -17.14 -18.38 3.17
CA LEU A 161 -15.76 -18.78 2.95
C LEU A 161 -14.80 -18.06 3.90
N MET A 162 -15.07 -16.79 4.21
CA MET A 162 -14.31 -16.03 5.19
C MET A 162 -14.47 -16.60 6.59
N ASP A 163 -15.71 -16.86 7.01
CA ASP A 163 -16.04 -17.44 8.32
C ASP A 163 -15.33 -18.77 8.54
N ALA A 164 -15.44 -19.70 7.58
CA ALA A 164 -14.77 -20.99 7.65
C ALA A 164 -13.22 -20.88 7.68
N ALA A 165 -12.64 -19.88 7.00
CA ALA A 165 -11.20 -19.68 6.99
C ALA A 165 -10.65 -18.98 8.24
N LEU A 166 -11.51 -18.23 8.94
CA LEU A 166 -11.21 -17.44 10.14
C LEU A 166 -11.67 -18.13 11.43
N ASP A 167 -12.14 -19.38 11.36
CA ASP A 167 -12.47 -20.18 12.54
C ASP A 167 -11.29 -20.21 13.53
N GLY A 168 -11.58 -19.87 14.78
CA GLY A 168 -10.58 -19.75 15.85
C GLY A 168 -9.71 -18.49 15.82
N ALA A 169 -9.92 -17.53 14.91
CA ALA A 169 -9.26 -16.23 14.97
C ALA A 169 -9.70 -15.45 16.22
N ALA A 170 -8.76 -14.76 16.88
CA ALA A 170 -9.08 -14.03 18.11
C ALA A 170 -9.86 -12.73 17.84
N ARG A 171 -9.71 -12.16 16.64
CA ARG A 171 -10.36 -10.93 16.20
C ARG A 171 -11.10 -11.14 14.88
N PRO A 172 -12.28 -10.50 14.70
CA PRO A 172 -12.95 -10.51 13.40
C PRO A 172 -12.15 -9.72 12.36
N VAL A 173 -12.41 -10.00 11.09
CA VAL A 173 -11.99 -9.16 9.96
C VAL A 173 -13.11 -8.18 9.65
N ASP A 174 -12.79 -6.88 9.63
CA ASP A 174 -13.75 -5.84 9.27
C ASP A 174 -14.10 -5.96 7.77
N VAL A 175 -15.38 -5.81 7.43
CA VAL A 175 -15.86 -5.88 6.05
C VAL A 175 -16.75 -4.68 5.71
N VAL A 176 -16.75 -4.30 4.44
CA VAL A 176 -17.68 -3.33 3.86
C VAL A 176 -18.49 -4.05 2.78
N VAL A 177 -19.81 -3.97 2.86
CA VAL A 177 -20.66 -4.49 1.78
C VAL A 177 -20.47 -3.59 0.56
N GLU A 178 -19.97 -4.13 -0.54
CA GLU A 178 -19.82 -3.40 -1.79
C GLU A 178 -21.17 -3.36 -2.52
N LEU A 179 -21.64 -2.16 -2.86
CA LEU A 179 -22.84 -1.98 -3.66
C LEU A 179 -22.47 -1.83 -5.14
N ALA A 180 -23.20 -2.52 -6.00
CA ALA A 180 -23.01 -2.43 -7.43
C ALA A 180 -23.35 -1.03 -7.97
N ALA A 181 -22.44 -0.46 -8.77
CA ALA A 181 -22.65 0.82 -9.44
C ALA A 181 -23.45 0.68 -10.74
N GLY A 182 -24.72 0.25 -10.64
CA GLY A 182 -25.64 0.16 -11.77
C GLY A 182 -25.45 -1.07 -12.67
N GLU A 183 -26.12 -1.06 -13.83
CA GLU A 183 -26.13 -2.17 -14.77
C GLU A 183 -24.74 -2.40 -15.39
N GLY A 184 -24.28 -3.65 -15.43
CA GLY A 184 -22.94 -3.99 -15.91
C GLY A 184 -21.80 -3.70 -14.93
N ALA A 185 -22.11 -3.37 -13.67
CA ALA A 185 -21.10 -3.26 -12.61
C ALA A 185 -20.25 -4.52 -12.50
N ARG A 186 -18.99 -4.36 -12.09
CA ARG A 186 -18.03 -5.46 -11.96
C ARG A 186 -18.41 -6.39 -10.81
N THR A 187 -18.23 -5.92 -9.58
CA THR A 187 -18.51 -6.60 -8.31
C THR A 187 -19.61 -5.85 -7.54
N GLY A 188 -20.05 -6.34 -6.39
CA GLY A 188 -21.04 -5.69 -5.51
C GLY A 188 -22.45 -6.32 -5.52
N VAL A 189 -23.20 -6.18 -4.43
CA VAL A 189 -24.60 -6.63 -4.36
C VAL A 189 -25.49 -5.78 -5.29
N ARG A 190 -26.48 -6.41 -5.94
CA ARG A 190 -27.34 -5.78 -6.96
C ARG A 190 -28.67 -5.31 -6.39
N THR A 191 -29.12 -5.93 -5.29
CA THR A 191 -30.44 -5.67 -4.69
C THR A 191 -30.35 -5.54 -3.18
N GLU A 192 -31.40 -5.02 -2.54
CA GLU A 192 -31.50 -4.92 -1.08
C GLU A 192 -31.64 -6.29 -0.38
N ALA A 193 -32.10 -7.32 -1.10
CA ALA A 193 -32.26 -8.66 -0.56
C ALA A 193 -30.96 -9.47 -0.52
N GLU A 194 -29.94 -9.04 -1.27
CA GLU A 194 -28.60 -9.63 -1.33
C GLU A 194 -27.68 -9.02 -0.27
#